data_AF-A0A4R1R9F7-F1
#
_entry.id   AF-A0A4R1R9F7-F1
#
_cell.length_a   1.000
_cell.length_b   1.000
_cell.length_c   1.000
_cell.angle_alpha   90.00
_cell.angle_beta   90.00
_cell.angle_gamma   90.00
#
_symmetry.space_group_name_H-M   'P 1'
#
loop_
_entity.id
_entity.type
_entity.pdbx_description
1 polymer ?
#
loop_
_entity_poly.entity_id
_entity_poly.type
_entity_poly.pdbx_seq_one_letter_code
_entity_poly.pdbx_strand_id
1 'polypeptide(L)'
;MRKAYDIILQSEVSAVLAVQSGGFEPYRYECACCGEEVYIAASYSTSMVPHFRHRSGNNDVACENYLGQYGAISVDSRSRKSHRERVEFYFENSNKNFCLGLRFSADEIQHYEQQNVDFELRTNASALPFYTLAINNIHFAPDVPTMISLNNFSFCYYLSNTLNGIKRKYEFFKFGNTPTFFKLQGNDSDFKAKLVRGNVLFTNVPYFVAFHSKDSTQHGIRFPDEIQANETFCFETMGLKFLGMTLLIQKKTDDMDRLLNNWGYQLEASETLTLLWPPAPVIDDVSVVTSNKVFVFTSFDLQAHGNINVHSKDISLVNHGISRVLVKQRTIICKDNTEIVIDKAESPIYTYNQISTSETTKVSFTIPDDGSWFLFNRSGVISLKNGQVVYLTPESVIKRYESNYLTHIIHPCRQKELVNEKLLDDILMHCKRTEILDFNQFMLLALGNTASQYIDKCSVSGYINSVAKQFIMEGLL
;
A
#
# COMPACT_ATOMS: atom_id res chain seq x y z
N MET A 1 -14.26 7.39 31.43
CA MET A 1 -14.89 7.00 30.15
C MET A 1 -14.18 5.79 29.54
N ARG A 2 -14.90 4.80 28.99
CA ARG A 2 -14.27 3.57 28.44
C ARG A 2 -13.92 3.65 26.95
N LYS A 3 -14.53 4.57 26.22
CA LYS A 3 -14.31 4.77 24.77
C LYS A 3 -14.03 6.23 24.48
N ALA A 4 -13.32 6.47 23.40
CA ALA A 4 -13.08 7.78 22.83
C ALA A 4 -13.08 7.66 21.30
N TYR A 5 -13.16 8.79 20.61
CA TYR A 5 -12.92 8.87 19.18
C TYR A 5 -11.42 9.01 18.94
N ASP A 6 -10.86 8.13 18.13
CA ASP A 6 -9.47 8.21 17.65
C ASP A 6 -9.44 9.06 16.39
N ILE A 7 -8.77 10.22 16.44
CA ILE A 7 -8.74 11.15 15.32
C ILE A 7 -7.86 10.66 14.17
N ILE A 8 -6.90 9.76 14.44
CA ILE A 8 -5.99 9.19 13.43
C ILE A 8 -6.73 8.08 12.69
N LEU A 9 -7.27 7.10 13.42
CA LEU A 9 -8.03 6.01 12.81
C LEU A 9 -9.41 6.45 12.29
N GLN A 10 -9.88 7.62 12.73
CA GLN A 10 -11.21 8.16 12.44
C GLN A 10 -12.32 7.18 12.85
N SER A 11 -12.16 6.55 14.01
CA SER A 11 -13.08 5.53 14.54
C SER A 11 -13.15 5.57 16.07
N GLU A 12 -14.21 5.03 16.66
CA GLU A 12 -14.24 4.83 18.11
C GLU A 12 -13.30 3.71 18.54
N VAL A 13 -12.58 3.95 19.63
CA VAL A 13 -11.66 2.99 20.23
C VAL A 13 -11.95 2.85 21.72
N SER A 14 -11.78 1.64 22.25
CA SER A 14 -11.82 1.41 23.70
C SER A 14 -10.47 1.71 24.34
N ALA A 15 -10.46 2.18 25.58
CA ALA A 15 -9.22 2.51 26.28
C ALA A 15 -8.26 1.30 26.41
N VAL A 16 -8.81 0.08 26.50
CA VAL A 16 -8.02 -1.16 26.54
C VAL A 16 -7.32 -1.41 25.21
N LEU A 17 -8.04 -1.31 24.09
CA LEU A 17 -7.47 -1.48 22.76
C LEU A 17 -6.44 -0.38 22.45
N ALA A 18 -6.73 0.86 22.83
CA ALA A 18 -5.82 1.99 22.68
C ALA A 18 -4.49 1.80 23.43
N VAL A 19 -4.52 1.18 24.62
CA VAL A 19 -3.31 0.81 25.36
C VAL A 19 -2.54 -0.31 24.64
N GLN A 20 -3.25 -1.32 24.15
CA GLN A 20 -2.64 -2.46 23.44
C GLN A 20 -2.02 -2.07 22.09
N SER A 21 -2.56 -1.05 21.42
CA SER A 21 -2.09 -0.58 20.13
C SER A 21 -1.00 0.50 20.21
N GLY A 22 -0.46 0.78 21.41
CA GLY A 22 0.60 1.79 21.58
C GLY A 22 0.10 3.23 21.42
N GLY A 23 -1.22 3.45 21.48
CA GLY A 23 -1.83 4.73 21.17
C GLY A 23 -1.68 5.77 22.28
N PHE A 24 -0.47 6.01 22.79
CA PHE A 24 -0.18 7.01 23.83
C PHE A 24 0.10 8.41 23.28
N GLU A 25 -0.07 8.59 21.97
CA GLU A 25 0.20 9.85 21.29
C GLU A 25 -0.63 11.01 21.90
N PRO A 26 0.03 12.10 22.29
CA PRO A 26 -0.68 13.27 22.80
C PRO A 26 -1.67 13.83 21.78
N TYR A 27 -2.87 14.13 22.27
CA TYR A 27 -3.97 14.75 21.52
C TYR A 27 -4.62 13.84 20.47
N ARG A 28 -4.36 12.53 20.49
CA ARG A 28 -4.96 11.57 19.56
C ARG A 28 -6.46 11.32 19.78
N TYR A 29 -6.94 11.47 21.01
CA TYR A 29 -8.30 11.07 21.36
C TYR A 29 -9.19 12.24 21.73
N GLU A 30 -10.44 12.14 21.32
CA GLU A 30 -11.51 13.06 21.67
C GLU A 30 -12.64 12.32 22.39
N CYS A 31 -13.25 12.98 23.36
CA CYS A 31 -14.47 12.52 24.01
C CYS A 31 -15.56 12.44 22.96
N ALA A 32 -16.11 11.25 22.76
CA ALA A 32 -17.16 11.02 21.76
C ALA A 32 -18.48 11.75 22.09
N CYS A 33 -18.64 12.27 23.33
CA CYS A 33 -19.81 13.02 23.76
C CYS A 33 -19.69 14.54 23.51
N CYS A 34 -18.63 15.17 24.01
CA CYS A 34 -18.46 16.63 23.96
C CYS A 34 -17.37 17.11 22.99
N GLY A 35 -16.66 16.18 22.34
CA GLY A 35 -15.55 16.50 21.43
C GLY A 35 -14.30 17.00 22.14
N GLU A 36 -14.18 16.93 23.47
CA GLU A 36 -12.98 17.38 24.17
C GLU A 36 -11.81 16.40 24.10
N GLU A 37 -10.59 16.90 23.94
CA GLU A 37 -9.37 16.10 24.01
C GLU A 37 -9.27 15.32 25.32
N VAL A 38 -9.08 14.02 25.18
CA VAL A 38 -8.92 13.09 26.30
C VAL A 38 -7.57 12.39 26.23
N TYR A 39 -7.11 11.90 27.36
CA TYR A 39 -5.90 11.08 27.47
C TYR A 39 -6.23 9.75 28.14
N ILE A 40 -5.41 8.73 27.89
CA ILE A 40 -5.52 7.43 28.54
C ILE A 40 -4.95 7.55 29.96
N ALA A 41 -5.77 7.25 30.95
CA ALA A 41 -5.39 7.12 32.34
C ALA A 41 -5.32 5.63 32.75
N ALA A 42 -4.53 5.33 33.78
CA ALA A 42 -4.38 4.00 34.37
C ALA A 42 -3.91 2.91 33.39
N SER A 43 -3.14 3.26 32.35
CA SER A 43 -2.64 2.34 31.33
C SER A 43 -1.82 1.16 31.88
N TYR A 44 -1.07 1.40 32.96
CA TYR A 44 -0.21 0.40 33.61
C TYR A 44 -0.68 0.04 35.03
N SER A 45 -1.91 0.41 35.39
CA SER A 45 -2.43 0.11 36.73
C SER A 45 -2.83 -1.36 36.84
N THR A 46 -2.38 -2.02 37.91
CA THR A 46 -2.87 -3.35 38.28
C THR A 46 -4.20 -3.32 39.04
N SER A 47 -4.63 -2.14 39.49
CA SER A 47 -5.81 -1.94 40.34
C SER A 47 -6.99 -1.32 39.60
N MET A 48 -6.76 -0.69 38.45
CA MET A 48 -7.79 0.00 37.67
C MET A 48 -7.66 -0.32 36.19
N VAL A 49 -8.80 -0.49 35.52
CA VAL A 49 -8.85 -0.66 34.07
C VAL A 49 -8.51 0.68 33.39
N PRO A 50 -7.75 0.66 32.28
CA PRO A 50 -7.51 1.86 31.47
C PRO A 50 -8.81 2.57 31.09
N HIS A 51 -8.81 3.88 31.16
CA HIS A 51 -9.96 4.72 30.84
C HIS A 51 -9.53 6.09 30.33
N PHE A 52 -10.39 6.74 29.56
CA PHE A 52 -10.17 8.11 29.10
C PHE A 52 -10.60 9.14 30.13
N ARG A 53 -9.80 10.22 30.24
CA ARG A 53 -10.08 11.42 31.03
C ARG A 53 -9.88 12.67 30.21
N HIS A 54 -10.72 13.68 30.43
CA HIS A 54 -10.55 15.01 29.86
C HIS A 54 -9.25 15.66 30.34
N ARG A 55 -8.63 16.46 29.47
CA ARG A 55 -7.44 17.23 29.85
C ARG A 55 -7.75 18.41 30.76
N SER A 56 -8.96 18.96 30.69
CA SER A 56 -9.40 20.05 31.57
C SER A 56 -9.68 19.60 33.02
N GLY A 57 -9.78 18.30 33.29
CA GLY A 57 -9.99 17.77 34.64
C GLY A 57 -10.90 16.55 34.68
N ASN A 58 -11.79 16.51 35.68
CA ASN A 58 -12.72 15.40 35.84
C ASN A 58 -13.76 15.38 34.72
N ASN A 59 -14.15 14.18 34.34
CA ASN A 59 -15.20 14.00 33.35
C ASN A 59 -16.55 14.42 33.94
N ASP A 60 -17.35 15.15 33.16
CA ASP A 60 -18.74 15.40 33.50
C ASP A 60 -19.54 14.08 33.50
N VAL A 61 -20.59 14.02 34.31
CA VAL A 61 -21.49 12.87 34.47
C VAL A 61 -22.08 12.46 33.13
N ALA A 62 -22.44 13.42 32.27
CA ALA A 62 -22.94 13.16 30.92
C ALA A 62 -21.91 12.42 30.05
N CYS A 63 -20.63 12.82 30.14
CA CYS A 63 -19.54 12.20 29.41
C CYS A 63 -19.16 10.82 29.98
N GLU A 64 -19.17 10.64 31.31
CA GLU A 64 -18.93 9.33 31.93
C GLU A 64 -20.01 8.31 31.59
N ASN A 65 -21.26 8.75 31.55
CA ASN A 65 -22.41 7.92 31.19
C ASN A 65 -22.52 7.69 29.67
N TYR A 66 -21.69 8.33 28.85
CA TYR A 66 -21.59 8.03 27.43
C TYR A 66 -20.99 6.64 27.25
N LEU A 67 -21.87 5.62 27.20
CA LEU A 67 -21.49 4.23 27.01
C LEU A 67 -21.19 3.90 25.54
N GLY A 68 -21.48 4.83 24.61
CA GLY A 68 -21.65 4.53 23.19
C GLY A 68 -22.80 3.53 23.05
N GLN A 69 -23.87 3.88 22.34
CA GLN A 69 -24.98 2.92 22.16
C GLN A 69 -24.41 1.58 21.67
N TYR A 70 -24.65 0.51 22.43
CA TYR A 70 -24.09 -0.81 22.16
C TYR A 70 -24.59 -1.26 20.78
N GLY A 71 -23.69 -1.34 19.79
CA GLY A 71 -24.01 -1.67 18.40
C GLY A 71 -24.03 -0.48 17.42
N ALA A 72 -24.02 0.77 17.89
CA ALA A 72 -23.89 1.95 17.03
C ALA A 72 -22.41 2.25 16.79
N ILE A 73 -21.73 1.41 16.01
CA ILE A 73 -20.48 1.79 15.37
C ILE A 73 -20.88 2.79 14.28
N SER A 74 -21.06 4.06 14.66
CA SER A 74 -21.33 5.12 13.71
C SER A 74 -20.07 5.32 12.87
N VAL A 75 -20.04 4.66 11.72
CA VAL A 75 -19.02 4.86 10.67
C VAL A 75 -19.15 6.25 10.03
N ASP A 76 -20.24 6.98 10.33
CA ASP A 76 -20.41 8.37 9.91
C ASP A 76 -19.57 9.31 10.78
N SER A 77 -18.29 9.41 10.44
CA SER A 77 -17.37 10.48 10.85
C SER A 77 -17.94 11.87 10.50
N ARG A 78 -18.81 11.96 9.48
CA ARG A 78 -19.51 13.18 9.03
C ARG A 78 -20.48 13.78 10.06
N SER A 79 -21.01 12.98 10.98
CA SER A 79 -21.94 13.48 12.00
C SER A 79 -21.24 14.03 13.24
N ARG A 80 -19.93 13.81 13.37
CA ARG A 80 -19.17 14.10 14.58
C ARG A 80 -18.37 15.36 14.35
N LYS A 81 -18.99 16.46 14.78
CA LYS A 81 -18.43 17.80 14.82
C LYS A 81 -17.15 17.82 15.65
N SER A 82 -16.02 17.43 15.05
CA SER A 82 -14.71 17.84 15.54
C SER A 82 -14.67 19.35 15.33
N HIS A 83 -14.93 20.12 16.39
CA HIS A 83 -14.89 21.57 16.39
C HIS A 83 -13.48 22.06 16.79
N ARG A 84 -12.41 21.36 16.39
CA ARG A 84 -11.10 21.51 17.01
C ARG A 84 -9.97 21.57 16.01
N GLU A 85 -9.20 22.64 16.15
CA GLU A 85 -7.91 22.89 15.53
C GLU A 85 -7.00 21.65 15.62
N ARG A 86 -6.64 21.06 14.48
CA ARG A 86 -5.60 20.02 14.42
C ARG A 86 -4.25 20.73 14.25
N VAL A 87 -3.42 20.66 15.29
CA VAL A 87 -2.24 21.52 15.45
C VAL A 87 -0.97 20.70 15.45
N GLU A 88 -0.05 20.91 14.51
CA GLU A 88 1.24 20.22 14.49
C GLU A 88 2.41 21.19 14.35
N PHE A 89 3.58 20.82 14.84
CA PHE A 89 4.78 21.65 14.72
C PHE A 89 5.77 21.02 13.76
N TYR A 90 6.46 21.86 13.02
CA TYR A 90 7.39 21.46 11.98
C TYR A 90 8.68 22.28 12.04
N PHE A 91 9.75 21.70 11.53
CA PHE A 91 10.96 22.38 11.12
C PHE A 91 11.08 22.27 9.60
N GLU A 92 11.36 23.38 8.92
CA GLU A 92 11.59 23.43 7.47
C GLU A 92 13.05 23.76 7.20
N ASN A 93 13.73 22.86 6.48
CA ASN A 93 15.17 22.96 6.24
C ASN A 93 15.55 24.10 5.27
N SER A 94 14.74 24.33 4.23
CA SER A 94 14.90 25.40 3.24
C SER A 94 15.14 26.78 3.85
N ASN A 95 14.26 27.15 4.77
CA ASN A 95 14.27 28.47 5.42
C ASN A 95 14.84 28.41 6.84
N LYS A 96 15.28 27.24 7.30
CA LYS A 96 15.80 26.97 8.66
C LYS A 96 14.87 27.52 9.75
N ASN A 97 13.56 27.32 9.57
CA ASN A 97 12.55 27.93 10.43
C ASN A 97 11.58 26.90 11.01
N PHE A 98 11.01 27.22 12.17
CA PHE A 98 9.94 26.44 12.76
C PHE A 98 8.57 26.99 12.39
N CYS A 99 7.64 26.09 12.12
CA CYS A 99 6.30 26.45 11.67
C CYS A 99 5.24 25.65 12.44
N LEU A 100 4.07 26.27 12.60
CA LEU A 100 2.85 25.67 13.09
C LEU A 100 1.98 25.27 11.88
N GLY A 101 1.63 24.00 11.75
CA GLY A 101 0.64 23.52 10.80
C GLY A 101 -0.73 23.46 11.47
N LEU A 102 -1.70 24.17 10.90
CA LEU A 102 -3.10 24.15 11.34
C LEU A 102 -3.99 23.56 10.25
N ARG A 103 -4.84 22.62 10.62
CA ARG A 103 -5.78 21.98 9.69
C ARG A 103 -7.21 22.08 10.23
N PHE A 104 -8.12 22.45 9.33
CA PHE A 104 -9.57 22.49 9.54
C PHE A 104 -10.28 21.73 8.43
N SER A 105 -11.40 21.10 8.73
CA SER A 105 -12.31 20.51 7.75
C SER A 105 -13.12 21.57 7.01
N ALA A 106 -13.71 21.21 5.87
CA ALA A 106 -14.58 22.12 5.10
C ALA A 106 -15.73 22.69 5.94
N ASP A 107 -16.36 21.84 6.76
CA ASP A 107 -17.48 22.22 7.62
C ASP A 107 -17.04 23.18 8.74
N GLU A 108 -15.86 22.96 9.33
CA GLU A 108 -15.28 23.87 10.33
C GLU A 108 -14.98 25.23 9.73
N ILE A 109 -14.33 25.26 8.56
CA ILE A 109 -14.01 26.52 7.87
C ILE A 109 -15.29 27.31 7.61
N GLN A 110 -16.32 26.65 7.06
CA GLN A 110 -17.60 27.30 6.78
C GLN A 110 -18.29 27.81 8.07
N HIS A 111 -18.27 27.02 9.15
CA HIS A 111 -18.89 27.40 10.42
C HIS A 111 -18.20 28.60 11.09
N TYR A 112 -16.86 28.61 11.08
CA TYR A 112 -16.07 29.69 11.65
C TYR A 112 -16.14 30.96 10.79
N GLU A 113 -16.17 30.82 9.46
CA GLU A 113 -16.34 31.93 8.52
C GLU A 113 -17.68 32.64 8.74
N GLN A 114 -18.78 31.89 8.91
CA GLN A 114 -20.11 32.46 9.20
C GLN A 114 -20.15 33.27 10.50
N GLN A 115 -19.28 32.95 11.46
CA GLN A 115 -19.21 33.60 12.76
C GLN A 115 -18.06 34.61 12.86
N ASN A 116 -17.35 34.88 11.76
CA ASN A 116 -16.18 35.78 11.70
C ASN A 116 -15.13 35.43 12.77
N VAL A 117 -14.81 34.15 12.89
CA VAL A 117 -13.94 33.64 13.94
C VAL A 117 -12.49 33.68 13.50
N ASP A 118 -11.67 34.36 14.29
CA ASP A 118 -10.23 34.36 14.15
C ASP A 118 -9.57 33.28 15.02
N PHE A 119 -8.53 32.66 14.46
CA PHE A 119 -7.51 31.88 15.16
C PHE A 119 -6.51 32.83 15.83
N GLU A 120 -6.03 32.46 17.02
CA GLU A 120 -5.11 33.25 17.82
C GLU A 120 -3.98 32.39 18.41
N LEU A 121 -2.75 32.87 18.26
CA LEU A 121 -1.54 32.21 18.77
C LEU A 121 -0.82 33.09 19.80
N ARG A 122 -0.50 32.49 20.95
CA ARG A 122 0.14 33.17 22.10
C ARG A 122 1.34 32.39 22.61
N THR A 123 2.32 33.09 23.18
CA THR A 123 3.44 32.48 23.91
C THR A 123 3.07 32.13 25.35
N ASN A 124 2.04 32.76 25.91
CA ASN A 124 1.52 32.52 27.26
C ASN A 124 -0.01 32.69 27.30
N ALA A 125 -0.71 31.98 28.19
CA ALA A 125 -2.17 32.05 28.35
C ALA A 125 -2.69 33.47 28.62
N SER A 126 -1.93 34.29 29.36
CA SER A 126 -2.31 35.66 29.68
C SER A 126 -1.78 36.71 28.70
N ALA A 127 -0.92 36.32 27.75
CA ALA A 127 -0.38 37.24 26.77
C ALA A 127 -1.41 37.60 25.70
N LEU A 128 -1.21 38.78 25.09
CA LEU A 128 -1.91 39.12 23.85
C LEU A 128 -1.46 38.16 22.73
N PRO A 129 -2.36 37.82 21.79
CA PRO A 129 -1.97 37.03 20.62
C PRO A 129 -0.95 37.82 19.81
N PHE A 130 0.16 37.16 19.46
CA PHE A 130 1.17 37.75 18.59
C PHE A 130 0.89 37.44 17.11
N TYR A 131 -0.02 36.51 16.86
CA TYR A 131 -0.48 36.15 15.52
C TYR A 131 -1.99 35.85 15.57
N THR A 132 -2.71 36.41 14.60
CA THR A 132 -4.15 36.25 14.45
C THR A 132 -4.44 36.02 12.96
N LEU A 133 -5.33 35.07 12.65
CA LEU A 133 -5.68 34.73 11.28
C LEU A 133 -7.15 34.34 11.18
N ALA A 134 -7.88 34.94 10.24
CA ALA A 134 -9.30 34.63 10.03
C ALA A 134 -9.48 33.20 9.52
N ILE A 135 -10.33 32.41 10.18
CA ILE A 135 -10.63 31.03 9.77
C ILE A 135 -11.70 31.06 8.69
N ASN A 136 -11.27 31.06 7.43
CA ASN A 136 -12.14 31.11 6.25
C ASN A 136 -11.49 30.43 5.03
N ASN A 137 -12.26 30.32 3.94
CA ASN A 137 -11.81 29.66 2.70
C ASN A 137 -10.74 30.45 1.92
N ILE A 138 -10.41 31.68 2.34
CA ILE A 138 -9.32 32.46 1.75
C ILE A 138 -7.97 32.01 2.30
N HIS A 139 -7.90 31.74 3.61
CA HIS A 139 -6.64 31.40 4.29
C HIS A 139 -6.45 29.90 4.50
N PHE A 140 -7.54 29.12 4.53
CA PHE A 140 -7.50 27.69 4.80
C PHE A 140 -8.13 26.89 3.67
N ALA A 141 -7.39 25.88 3.19
CA ALA A 141 -7.93 24.83 2.35
C ALA A 141 -8.42 23.66 3.23
N PRO A 142 -9.60 23.07 2.94
CA PRO A 142 -10.12 21.94 3.71
C PRO A 142 -9.14 20.78 3.82
N ASP A 143 -8.94 20.29 5.04
CA ASP A 143 -8.09 19.14 5.39
C ASP A 143 -6.60 19.27 5.01
N VAL A 144 -6.16 20.44 4.56
CA VAL A 144 -4.77 20.76 4.25
C VAL A 144 -4.15 21.59 5.38
N PRO A 145 -2.96 21.24 5.88
CA PRO A 145 -2.30 22.03 6.91
C PRO A 145 -1.82 23.37 6.35
N THR A 146 -2.34 24.47 6.90
CA THR A 146 -1.85 25.83 6.65
C THR A 146 -0.65 26.09 7.56
N MET A 147 0.49 26.45 6.96
CA MET A 147 1.75 26.63 7.67
C MET A 147 1.92 28.09 8.11
N ILE A 148 2.11 28.29 9.41
CA ILE A 148 2.33 29.60 10.04
C ILE A 148 3.74 29.61 10.63
N SER A 149 4.61 30.50 10.14
CA SER A 149 5.96 30.63 10.69
C SER A 149 5.95 31.16 12.12
N LEU A 150 6.75 30.56 12.99
CA LEU A 150 6.89 30.98 14.38
C LEU A 150 8.00 32.02 14.49
N ASN A 151 7.64 33.22 14.91
CA ASN A 151 8.58 34.35 15.04
C ASN A 151 8.97 34.65 16.50
N ASN A 152 8.17 34.19 17.47
CA ASN A 152 8.37 34.47 18.88
C ASN A 152 8.55 33.16 19.63
N PHE A 153 9.74 32.92 20.17
CA PHE A 153 10.02 31.64 20.84
C PHE A 153 9.21 31.47 22.12
N SER A 154 8.66 30.28 22.31
CA SER A 154 8.15 29.79 23.58
C SER A 154 8.34 28.28 23.68
N PHE A 155 8.56 27.78 24.91
CA PHE A 155 8.58 26.33 25.16
C PHE A 155 7.20 25.70 24.95
N CYS A 156 6.13 26.49 25.11
CA CYS A 156 4.76 26.07 24.84
C CYS A 156 3.96 27.23 24.26
N TYR A 157 3.10 26.92 23.29
CA TYR A 157 2.17 27.89 22.73
C TYR A 157 0.76 27.68 23.27
N TYR A 158 0.00 28.77 23.29
CA TYR A 158 -1.40 28.76 23.66
C TYR A 158 -2.24 29.16 22.45
N LEU A 159 -3.04 28.20 21.97
CA LEU A 159 -3.87 28.35 20.79
C LEU A 159 -5.32 28.50 21.22
N SER A 160 -6.05 29.37 20.54
CA SER A 160 -7.49 29.51 20.72
C SER A 160 -8.13 30.08 19.47
N ASN A 161 -9.45 30.07 19.47
CA ASN A 161 -10.25 30.87 18.56
C ASN A 161 -11.14 31.84 19.34
N THR A 162 -11.55 32.89 18.66
CA THR A 162 -12.38 33.96 19.22
C THR A 162 -13.81 33.54 19.53
N LEU A 163 -14.26 32.37 19.05
CA LEU A 163 -15.60 31.85 19.32
C LEU A 163 -15.76 31.37 20.77
N ASN A 164 -14.83 30.55 21.25
CA ASN A 164 -14.91 29.98 22.60
C ASN A 164 -13.86 30.56 23.57
N GLY A 165 -12.80 31.20 23.07
CA GLY A 165 -11.73 31.80 23.87
C GLY A 165 -10.93 30.80 24.71
N ILE A 166 -11.08 29.49 24.46
CA ILE A 166 -10.43 28.43 25.25
C ILE A 166 -8.97 28.34 24.81
N LYS A 167 -8.06 28.74 25.69
CA LYS A 167 -6.62 28.75 25.44
C LYS A 167 -6.01 27.40 25.77
N ARG A 168 -5.65 26.65 24.74
CA ARG A 168 -5.06 25.31 24.87
C ARG A 168 -3.56 25.36 24.79
N LYS A 169 -2.90 24.74 25.75
CA LYS A 169 -1.44 24.64 25.81
C LYS A 169 -0.96 23.51 24.91
N TYR A 170 -0.06 23.83 23.99
CA TYR A 170 0.68 22.86 23.20
C TYR A 170 2.18 22.96 23.52
N GLU A 171 2.79 21.84 23.88
CA GLU A 171 4.23 21.77 24.12
C GLU A 171 4.98 21.82 22.78
N PHE A 172 6.06 22.60 22.73
CA PHE A 172 6.88 22.76 21.53
C PHE A 172 8.33 22.33 21.78
N PHE A 173 9.02 22.96 22.74
CA PHE A 173 10.38 22.58 23.13
C PHE A 173 10.42 22.04 24.56
N LYS A 174 11.30 21.06 24.81
CA LYS A 174 11.60 20.60 26.17
C LYS A 174 12.41 21.66 26.93
N PHE A 175 12.15 21.77 28.23
CA PHE A 175 12.87 22.67 29.13
C PHE A 175 14.23 22.06 29.51
N GLY A 176 15.22 22.87 29.90
CA GLY A 176 16.44 22.37 30.54
C GLY A 176 17.54 21.86 29.61
N ASN A 177 17.76 22.49 28.44
CA ASN A 177 18.81 22.14 27.46
C ASN A 177 18.69 20.71 26.88
N THR A 178 17.51 20.12 27.00
CA THR A 178 17.18 18.81 26.41
C THR A 178 16.88 18.96 24.91
N PRO A 179 17.40 18.06 24.06
CA PRO A 179 17.06 18.07 22.65
C PRO A 179 15.57 17.85 22.39
N THR A 180 15.07 18.50 21.35
CA THR A 180 13.71 18.27 20.83
C THR A 180 13.80 17.55 19.50
N PHE A 181 13.08 16.42 19.38
CA PHE A 181 13.12 15.55 18.22
C PHE A 181 11.97 15.86 17.24
N PHE A 182 12.30 15.87 15.96
CA PHE A 182 11.37 16.02 14.85
C PHE A 182 11.60 14.85 13.89
N LYS A 183 10.55 14.08 13.55
CA LYS A 183 10.61 12.99 12.57
C LYS A 183 10.71 13.58 11.16
N LEU A 184 11.71 13.19 10.38
CA LEU A 184 11.84 13.64 8.99
C LEU A 184 10.67 13.13 8.14
N GLN A 185 10.22 13.96 7.22
CA GLN A 185 9.24 13.65 6.19
C GLN A 185 9.94 13.72 4.83
N GLY A 186 9.78 12.66 4.03
CA GLY A 186 10.46 12.52 2.74
C GLY A 186 11.93 12.11 2.85
N ASN A 187 12.55 11.90 1.68
CA ASN A 187 13.95 11.48 1.53
C ASN A 187 14.86 12.56 0.91
N ASP A 188 14.32 13.76 0.68
CA ASP A 188 15.05 14.84 0.02
C ASP A 188 15.96 15.61 1.00
N SER A 189 17.01 16.24 0.46
CA SER A 189 17.92 17.08 1.24
C SER A 189 17.26 18.36 1.78
N ASP A 190 16.25 18.88 1.08
CA ASP A 190 15.38 19.94 1.57
C ASP A 190 14.19 19.36 2.34
N PHE A 191 14.49 18.80 3.51
CA PHE A 191 13.51 18.07 4.30
C PHE A 191 12.59 18.98 5.12
N LYS A 192 11.41 18.45 5.41
CA LYS A 192 10.52 18.93 6.47
C LYS A 192 10.51 17.91 7.59
N ALA A 193 10.55 18.35 8.84
CA ALA A 193 10.54 17.45 9.99
C ALA A 193 9.40 17.80 10.95
N LYS A 194 8.57 16.81 11.31
CA LYS A 194 7.40 16.96 12.18
C LYS A 194 7.76 16.67 13.63
N LEU A 195 7.36 17.52 14.57
CA LEU A 195 7.64 17.36 15.99
C LEU A 195 7.16 16.01 16.53
N VAL A 196 8.04 15.28 17.22
CA VAL A 196 7.67 14.12 18.02
C VAL A 196 7.01 14.62 19.30
N ARG A 197 5.67 14.55 19.37
CA ARG A 197 4.91 15.05 20.54
C ARG A 197 5.05 14.15 21.77
N GLY A 198 5.17 12.84 21.53
CA GLY A 198 5.35 11.85 22.59
C GLY A 198 6.78 11.84 23.14
N ASN A 199 7.02 10.91 24.06
CA ASN A 199 8.36 10.58 24.54
C ASN A 199 8.94 9.35 23.83
N VAL A 200 8.22 8.70 22.91
CA VAL A 200 8.70 7.51 22.23
C VAL A 200 9.40 7.88 20.92
N LEU A 201 10.60 7.36 20.75
CA LEU A 201 11.39 7.38 19.52
C LEU A 201 11.49 5.94 19.01
N PHE A 202 11.62 5.80 17.70
CA PHE A 202 11.71 4.50 17.03
C PHE A 202 13.02 4.32 16.27
N THR A 203 13.58 3.12 16.29
CA THR A 203 14.79 2.76 15.51
C THR A 203 14.53 2.85 14.01
N ASN A 204 15.55 3.00 13.17
CA ASN A 204 15.44 3.08 11.71
C ASN A 204 14.50 4.19 11.19
N VAL A 205 14.17 5.18 12.03
CA VAL A 205 13.44 6.39 11.64
C VAL A 205 14.43 7.57 11.64
N PRO A 206 14.49 8.36 10.57
CA PRO A 206 15.33 9.55 10.54
C PRO A 206 14.71 10.68 11.37
N TYR A 207 15.53 11.32 12.21
CA TYR A 207 15.13 12.45 13.04
C TYR A 207 16.01 13.68 12.79
N PHE A 208 15.40 14.85 12.90
CA PHE A 208 16.05 16.13 13.06
C PHE A 208 15.96 16.49 14.55
N VAL A 209 17.10 16.81 15.14
CA VAL A 209 17.23 17.11 16.56
C VAL A 209 17.67 18.54 16.71
N ALA A 210 16.87 19.34 17.41
CA ALA A 210 17.16 20.73 17.70
C ALA A 210 17.55 20.90 19.17
N PHE A 211 18.72 21.50 19.38
CA PHE A 211 19.19 21.94 20.68
C PHE A 211 19.09 23.47 20.75
N HIS A 212 18.42 23.96 21.79
CA HIS A 212 18.41 25.39 22.09
C HIS A 212 19.72 25.77 22.77
N SER A 213 20.59 26.49 22.06
CA SER A 213 21.91 26.89 22.57
C SER A 213 21.76 28.12 23.47
N LYS A 214 21.87 27.93 24.79
CA LYS A 214 22.28 29.02 25.70
C LYS A 214 23.81 29.09 25.83
N ASP A 215 24.48 27.94 25.71
CA ASP A 215 25.92 27.82 25.83
C ASP A 215 26.53 27.33 24.51
N SER A 216 27.57 28.04 24.06
CA SER A 216 28.27 27.87 22.79
C SER A 216 29.20 26.64 22.74
N THR A 217 28.97 25.60 23.56
CA THR A 217 29.89 24.48 23.77
C THR A 217 29.28 23.09 23.55
N GLN A 218 28.25 22.95 22.71
CA GLN A 218 27.76 21.61 22.30
C GLN A 218 28.56 20.97 21.15
N HIS A 219 29.80 21.39 20.91
CA HIS A 219 30.71 20.75 19.94
C HIS A 219 31.31 19.41 20.42
N GLY A 220 30.62 18.69 21.31
CA GLY A 220 31.18 17.51 21.97
C GLY A 220 30.16 16.46 22.41
N ILE A 221 28.94 16.44 21.87
CA ILE A 221 28.03 15.32 22.12
C ILE A 221 28.57 14.13 21.33
N ARG A 222 29.37 13.29 22.00
CA ARG A 222 29.82 12.02 21.44
C ARG A 222 28.65 11.05 21.52
N PHE A 223 27.97 10.88 20.39
CA PHE A 223 26.93 9.87 20.28
C PHE A 223 27.57 8.46 20.28
N PRO A 224 26.87 7.46 20.82
CA PRO A 224 27.22 6.06 20.60
C PRO A 224 27.29 5.72 19.11
N ASP A 225 28.09 4.71 18.75
CA ASP A 225 28.33 4.31 17.36
C ASP A 225 27.04 3.89 16.62
N GLU A 226 25.98 3.53 17.35
CA GLU A 226 24.67 3.14 16.80
C GLU A 226 23.84 4.33 16.29
N ILE A 227 24.26 5.57 16.58
CA ILE A 227 23.68 6.77 16.01
C ILE A 227 24.52 7.19 14.81
N GLN A 228 23.91 7.09 13.64
CA GLN A 228 24.46 7.68 12.45
C GLN A 228 24.01 9.15 12.38
N ALA A 229 24.89 10.07 12.75
CA ALA A 229 24.69 11.50 12.53
C ALA A 229 25.10 11.84 11.09
N ASN A 230 24.19 12.44 10.33
CA ASN A 230 24.43 12.77 8.92
C ASN A 230 24.93 14.21 8.76
N GLU A 231 24.11 15.18 9.17
CA GLU A 231 24.42 16.60 9.05
C GLU A 231 24.24 17.32 10.38
N THR A 232 25.16 18.23 10.70
CA THR A 232 25.09 19.10 11.88
C THR A 232 25.32 20.53 11.44
N PHE A 233 24.43 21.45 11.85
CA PHE A 233 24.53 22.87 11.48
C PHE A 233 23.94 23.78 12.56
N CYS A 234 24.47 25.00 12.65
CA CYS A 234 23.90 26.06 13.47
C CYS A 234 22.93 26.90 12.63
N PHE A 235 21.84 27.35 13.23
CA PHE A 235 20.88 28.25 12.59
C PHE A 235 20.25 29.19 13.61
N GLU A 236 19.65 30.29 13.13
CA GLU A 236 19.01 31.30 13.96
C GLU A 236 17.55 31.47 13.53
N THR A 237 16.64 31.41 14.49
CA THR A 237 15.20 31.62 14.28
C THR A 237 14.56 32.05 15.58
N MET A 238 13.42 32.76 15.51
CA MET A 238 12.71 33.29 16.68
C MET A 238 13.60 34.14 17.63
N GLY A 239 14.65 34.76 17.08
CA GLY A 239 15.65 35.54 17.83
C GLY A 239 16.60 34.70 18.69
N LEU A 240 16.72 33.39 18.43
CA LEU A 240 17.55 32.46 19.19
C LEU A 240 18.42 31.61 18.27
N LYS A 241 19.58 31.19 18.78
CA LYS A 241 20.50 30.28 18.08
C LYS A 241 20.23 28.84 18.47
N PHE A 242 20.21 27.97 17.46
CA PHE A 242 19.99 26.55 17.61
C PHE A 242 21.13 25.77 16.98
N LEU A 243 21.42 24.60 17.55
CA LEU A 243 22.21 23.56 16.92
C LEU A 243 21.24 22.50 16.42
N GLY A 244 21.21 22.29 15.11
CA GLY A 244 20.42 21.27 14.43
C GLY A 244 21.30 20.10 14.01
N MET A 245 20.77 18.89 14.14
CA MET A 245 21.45 17.68 13.66
C MET A 245 20.45 16.67 13.12
N THR A 246 20.75 16.06 11.97
CA THR A 246 20.01 14.91 11.44
C THR A 246 20.68 13.62 11.88
N LEU A 247 19.89 12.69 12.43
CA LEU A 247 20.39 11.42 12.93
C LEU A 247 19.45 10.24 12.61
N LEU A 248 20.03 9.05 12.55
CA LEU A 248 19.34 7.77 12.42
C LEU A 248 19.80 6.85 13.55
N ILE A 249 18.85 6.34 14.35
CA ILE A 249 19.13 5.38 15.43
C ILE A 249 18.94 3.97 14.87
N GLN A 250 20.02 3.25 14.59
CA GLN A 250 19.91 1.95 13.90
C GLN A 250 19.48 0.82 14.85
N LYS A 251 19.99 0.84 16.08
CA LYS A 251 19.80 -0.23 17.04
C LYS A 251 19.57 0.30 18.44
N LYS A 252 18.76 -0.44 19.19
CA LYS A 252 18.53 -0.23 20.62
C LYS A 252 19.65 -0.90 21.44
N THR A 253 20.31 -0.13 22.29
CA THR A 253 21.34 -0.57 23.24
C THR A 253 21.10 0.06 24.61
N ASP A 254 21.64 -0.53 25.68
CA ASP A 254 21.45 -0.02 27.05
C ASP A 254 22.02 1.39 27.23
N ASP A 255 23.11 1.72 26.53
CA ASP A 255 23.71 3.06 26.52
C ASP A 255 22.77 4.08 25.87
N MET A 256 22.15 3.69 24.75
CA MET A 256 21.16 4.50 24.05
C MET A 256 19.92 4.74 24.89
N ASP A 257 19.39 3.70 25.53
CA ASP A 257 18.24 3.83 26.42
C ASP A 257 18.56 4.76 27.59
N ARG A 258 19.74 4.66 28.20
CA ARG A 258 20.14 5.58 29.28
C ARG A 258 20.24 7.03 28.81
N LEU A 259 20.86 7.27 27.65
CA LEU A 259 21.00 8.61 27.08
C LEU A 259 19.64 9.25 26.79
N LEU A 260 18.77 8.51 26.10
CA LEU A 260 17.44 9.00 25.73
C LEU A 260 16.54 9.18 26.96
N ASN A 261 16.60 8.28 27.93
CA ASN A 261 15.85 8.40 29.19
C ASN A 261 16.26 9.67 29.97
N ASN A 262 17.55 10.04 29.96
CA ASN A 262 18.01 11.30 30.56
C ASN A 262 17.44 12.53 29.85
N TRP A 263 17.10 12.40 28.56
CA TRP A 263 16.38 13.43 27.79
C TRP A 263 14.85 13.29 27.87
N GLY A 264 14.36 12.32 28.66
CA GLY A 264 12.93 12.06 28.82
C GLY A 264 12.29 11.33 27.63
N TYR A 265 13.08 10.64 26.80
CA TYR A 265 12.62 9.80 25.70
C TYR A 265 12.87 8.30 25.95
N GLN A 266 12.00 7.47 25.39
CA GLN A 266 12.11 6.02 25.35
C GLN A 266 12.34 5.57 23.91
N LEU A 267 13.22 4.59 23.69
CA LEU A 267 13.46 4.02 22.37
C LEU A 267 12.72 2.69 22.21
N GLU A 268 11.99 2.57 21.11
CA GLU A 268 11.28 1.36 20.71
C GLU A 268 11.74 0.88 19.32
N ALA A 269 11.53 -0.41 19.05
CA ALA A 269 11.83 -0.95 17.75
C ALA A 269 10.77 -0.47 16.76
N SER A 270 11.19 -0.03 15.57
CA SER A 270 10.23 0.29 14.52
C SER A 270 9.42 -0.92 14.08
N GLU A 271 8.13 -0.69 13.93
CA GLU A 271 7.22 -1.56 13.22
C GLU A 271 7.34 -1.32 11.70
N THR A 272 6.89 -2.30 10.92
CA THR A 272 6.84 -2.29 9.46
C THR A 272 5.41 -2.53 9.00
N LEU A 273 4.97 -1.73 8.03
CA LEU A 273 3.66 -1.81 7.40
C LEU A 273 3.83 -1.55 5.90
N THR A 274 3.40 -2.50 5.06
CA THR A 274 3.54 -2.41 3.60
C THR A 274 2.28 -2.90 2.91
N LEU A 275 1.76 -2.12 1.96
CA LEU A 275 0.73 -2.61 1.04
C LEU A 275 1.39 -3.50 -0.02
N LEU A 276 1.00 -4.78 -0.04
CA LEU A 276 1.54 -5.77 -0.98
C LEU A 276 0.73 -5.83 -2.27
N TRP A 277 -0.60 -5.76 -2.17
CA TRP A 277 -1.50 -5.86 -3.31
C TRP A 277 -2.88 -5.25 -3.02
N PRO A 278 -3.57 -4.64 -4.01
CA PRO A 278 -3.09 -4.38 -5.36
C PRO A 278 -1.99 -3.31 -5.36
N PRO A 279 -1.15 -3.26 -6.42
CA PRO A 279 -0.33 -2.09 -6.67
C PRO A 279 -1.22 -0.85 -6.69
N ALA A 280 -0.87 0.14 -5.89
CA ALA A 280 -1.66 1.35 -5.69
C ALA A 280 -0.78 2.57 -6.00
N PRO A 281 -1.23 3.52 -6.83
CA PRO A 281 -0.61 4.84 -6.84
C PRO A 281 -0.78 5.49 -5.48
N VAL A 282 0.26 6.17 -5.01
CA VAL A 282 0.22 7.02 -3.83
C VAL A 282 0.02 8.46 -4.31
N ILE A 283 -1.08 9.08 -3.90
CA ILE A 283 -1.43 10.47 -4.20
C ILE A 283 -1.59 11.16 -2.84
N ASP A 284 -0.81 12.21 -2.58
CA ASP A 284 -0.83 12.96 -1.32
C ASP A 284 -0.76 12.05 -0.07
N ASP A 285 0.21 11.11 -0.06
CA ASP A 285 0.42 10.09 0.98
C ASP A 285 -0.74 9.09 1.18
N VAL A 286 -1.73 9.08 0.29
CA VAL A 286 -2.85 8.14 0.29
C VAL A 286 -2.69 7.11 -0.82
N SER A 287 -2.75 5.82 -0.45
CA SER A 287 -2.76 4.72 -1.41
C SER A 287 -4.17 4.56 -2.01
N VAL A 288 -4.30 4.70 -3.32
CA VAL A 288 -5.60 4.60 -3.99
C VAL A 288 -5.79 3.22 -4.62
N VAL A 289 -6.84 2.51 -4.24
CA VAL A 289 -7.13 1.15 -4.75
C VAL A 289 -8.52 1.04 -5.35
N THR A 290 -8.65 0.28 -6.42
CA THR A 290 -9.95 -0.06 -7.05
C THR A 290 -10.50 -1.40 -6.55
N SER A 291 -9.64 -2.25 -5.98
CA SER A 291 -10.03 -3.54 -5.42
C SER A 291 -10.79 -3.38 -4.10
N ASN A 292 -11.77 -4.24 -3.88
CA ASN A 292 -12.47 -4.34 -2.58
C ASN A 292 -11.59 -4.96 -1.48
N LYS A 293 -10.45 -5.55 -1.84
CA LYS A 293 -9.57 -6.28 -0.92
C LYS A 293 -8.13 -5.87 -1.14
N VAL A 294 -7.41 -5.68 -0.04
CA VAL A 294 -5.97 -5.45 -0.02
C VAL A 294 -5.27 -6.53 0.78
N PHE A 295 -4.01 -6.77 0.44
CA PHE A 295 -3.09 -7.60 1.22
C PHE A 295 -2.01 -6.68 1.76
N VAL A 296 -1.85 -6.70 3.07
CA VAL A 296 -0.86 -5.87 3.77
C VAL A 296 0.07 -6.78 4.54
N PHE A 297 1.36 -6.43 4.54
CA PHE A 297 2.34 -6.98 5.45
C PHE A 297 2.46 -6.07 6.67
N THR A 298 2.42 -6.66 7.86
CA THR A 298 2.65 -6.00 9.13
C THR A 298 3.57 -6.83 10.02
N SER A 299 4.48 -6.17 10.75
CA SER A 299 5.25 -6.80 11.83
C SER A 299 4.45 -6.99 13.12
N PHE A 300 3.22 -6.47 13.16
CA PHE A 300 2.28 -6.54 14.27
C PHE A 300 0.93 -7.12 13.84
N ASP A 301 0.16 -7.61 14.82
CA ASP A 301 -1.19 -8.11 14.56
C ASP A 301 -2.18 -6.96 14.32
N LEU A 302 -2.99 -7.10 13.27
CA LEU A 302 -4.09 -6.17 13.01
C LEU A 302 -5.22 -6.38 14.01
N GLN A 303 -5.52 -5.35 14.79
CA GLN A 303 -6.56 -5.30 15.81
C GLN A 303 -7.65 -4.34 15.35
N ALA A 304 -8.83 -4.90 15.04
CA ALA A 304 -10.00 -4.15 14.65
C ALA A 304 -10.32 -3.03 15.66
N HIS A 305 -10.45 -1.79 15.16
CA HIS A 305 -10.64 -0.55 15.92
C HIS A 305 -9.54 -0.24 16.94
N GLY A 306 -8.42 -0.95 16.93
CA GLY A 306 -7.24 -0.70 17.77
C GLY A 306 -6.10 -0.06 16.99
N ASN A 307 -5.69 -0.68 15.88
CA ASN A 307 -4.67 -0.18 14.95
C ASN A 307 -5.15 -0.18 13.48
N ILE A 308 -6.42 -0.55 13.23
CA ILE A 308 -7.07 -0.44 11.93
C ILE A 308 -8.55 -0.10 12.10
N ASN A 309 -9.09 0.80 11.28
CA ASN A 309 -10.46 1.31 11.41
C ASN A 309 -11.57 0.43 10.78
N VAL A 310 -11.37 -0.88 10.74
CA VAL A 310 -12.31 -1.86 10.17
C VAL A 310 -12.79 -2.86 11.22
N HIS A 311 -13.85 -3.63 10.91
CA HIS A 311 -14.32 -4.66 11.84
C HIS A 311 -13.46 -5.92 11.75
N SER A 312 -13.49 -6.73 12.82
CA SER A 312 -12.76 -8.01 12.86
C SER A 312 -13.11 -8.95 11.72
N LYS A 313 -14.39 -8.98 11.28
CA LYS A 313 -14.85 -9.77 10.12
C LYS A 313 -14.23 -9.35 8.78
N ASP A 314 -13.72 -8.13 8.70
CA ASP A 314 -13.13 -7.54 7.50
C ASP A 314 -11.62 -7.85 7.42
N ILE A 315 -11.06 -8.48 8.45
CA ILE A 315 -9.65 -8.84 8.56
C ILE A 315 -9.54 -10.37 8.52
N SER A 316 -8.64 -10.88 7.69
CA SER A 316 -8.36 -12.31 7.60
C SER A 316 -6.87 -12.53 7.45
N LEU A 317 -6.25 -13.23 8.40
CA LEU A 317 -4.85 -13.62 8.32
C LEU A 317 -4.68 -14.64 7.19
N VAL A 318 -3.74 -14.38 6.29
CA VAL A 318 -3.45 -15.25 5.13
C VAL A 318 -2.17 -16.05 5.40
N ASN A 319 -1.15 -15.37 5.90
CA ASN A 319 0.13 -15.95 6.26
C ASN A 319 0.78 -15.14 7.39
N HIS A 320 1.91 -15.58 7.93
CA HIS A 320 2.65 -14.86 8.95
C HIS A 320 2.97 -13.42 8.49
N GLY A 321 2.47 -12.44 9.25
CA GLY A 321 2.58 -11.01 8.93
C GLY A 321 1.73 -10.54 7.74
N ILE A 322 1.04 -11.42 6.99
CA ILE A 322 0.23 -11.02 5.83
C ILE A 322 -1.25 -11.16 6.13
N SER A 323 -1.95 -10.03 6.13
CA SER A 323 -3.40 -9.97 6.34
C SER A 323 -4.12 -9.48 5.09
N ARG A 324 -5.24 -10.13 4.78
CA ARG A 324 -6.22 -9.68 3.80
C ARG A 324 -7.27 -8.83 4.50
N VAL A 325 -7.41 -7.59 4.06
CA VAL A 325 -8.34 -6.60 4.60
C VAL A 325 -9.37 -6.22 3.55
N LEU A 326 -10.64 -6.19 3.92
CA LEU A 326 -11.72 -5.65 3.09
C LEU A 326 -11.70 -4.12 3.17
N VAL A 327 -11.50 -3.47 2.03
CA VAL A 327 -11.32 -2.02 1.92
C VAL A 327 -12.68 -1.33 1.88
N LYS A 328 -12.93 -0.44 2.84
CA LYS A 328 -14.06 0.50 2.85
C LYS A 328 -13.71 1.76 2.04
N GLN A 329 -14.55 2.80 2.06
CA GLN A 329 -14.26 4.05 1.33
C GLN A 329 -12.89 4.64 1.70
N ARG A 330 -12.57 4.63 2.99
CA ARG A 330 -11.27 5.02 3.55
C ARG A 330 -10.88 4.05 4.65
N THR A 331 -9.77 3.36 4.47
CA THR A 331 -9.23 2.37 5.41
C THR A 331 -7.90 2.88 5.94
N ILE A 332 -7.75 2.97 7.25
CA ILE A 332 -6.55 3.52 7.90
C ILE A 332 -5.97 2.43 8.78
N ILE A 333 -4.68 2.14 8.60
CA ILE A 333 -3.91 1.25 9.48
C ILE A 333 -2.79 2.09 10.09
N CYS A 334 -2.71 2.12 11.42
CA CYS A 334 -1.72 2.90 12.14
C CYS A 334 -1.29 2.16 13.41
N LYS A 335 0.01 1.96 13.55
CA LYS A 335 0.64 1.49 14.79
C LYS A 335 2.04 2.11 14.91
N ASP A 336 2.33 2.64 16.08
CA ASP A 336 3.66 3.15 16.44
C ASP A 336 4.20 4.15 15.40
N ASN A 337 5.33 3.84 14.75
CA ASN A 337 5.96 4.68 13.73
C ASN A 337 5.32 4.59 12.34
N THR A 338 4.33 3.71 12.13
CA THR A 338 3.80 3.37 10.81
C THR A 338 2.33 3.77 10.65
N GLU A 339 2.01 4.30 9.47
CA GLU A 339 0.66 4.64 9.04
C GLU A 339 0.52 4.37 7.55
N ILE A 340 -0.62 3.82 7.14
CA ILE A 340 -1.06 3.80 5.75
C ILE A 340 -2.52 4.19 5.68
N VAL A 341 -2.83 5.10 4.76
CA VAL A 341 -4.21 5.45 4.41
C VAL A 341 -4.49 4.86 3.04
N ILE A 342 -5.59 4.12 2.94
CA ILE A 342 -6.03 3.46 1.71
C ILE A 342 -7.42 3.97 1.36
N ASP A 343 -7.51 4.74 0.28
CA ASP A 343 -8.79 5.19 -0.27
C ASP A 343 -9.24 4.25 -1.38
N LYS A 344 -10.54 3.95 -1.36
CA LYS A 344 -11.17 3.18 -2.42
C LYS A 344 -11.62 4.12 -3.53
N ALA A 345 -10.94 4.08 -4.65
CA ALA A 345 -11.43 4.68 -5.87
C ALA A 345 -12.56 3.83 -6.44
N GLU A 346 -13.58 4.49 -6.98
CA GLU A 346 -14.44 3.84 -7.94
C GLU A 346 -13.55 3.43 -9.12
N SER A 347 -13.59 2.14 -9.49
CA SER A 347 -12.91 1.71 -10.70
C SER A 347 -13.48 2.59 -11.82
N PRO A 348 -12.67 3.39 -12.54
CA PRO A 348 -13.14 3.81 -13.83
C PRO A 348 -13.39 2.50 -14.55
N ILE A 349 -14.64 2.25 -14.94
CA ILE A 349 -14.98 1.19 -15.87
C ILE A 349 -14.39 1.68 -17.20
N TYR A 350 -13.07 1.66 -17.33
CA TYR A 350 -12.49 1.38 -18.61
C TYR A 350 -12.68 -0.12 -18.73
N THR A 351 -13.72 -0.48 -19.47
CA THR A 351 -13.69 -1.64 -20.35
C THR A 351 -12.27 -1.67 -20.90
N TYR A 352 -11.38 -2.45 -20.29
CA TYR A 352 -10.15 -2.83 -20.98
C TYR A 352 -10.67 -3.35 -22.30
N ASN A 353 -10.32 -2.70 -23.42
CA ASN A 353 -10.68 -3.20 -24.74
C ASN A 353 -10.21 -4.64 -24.73
N GLN A 354 -11.15 -5.57 -24.59
CA GLN A 354 -10.82 -6.98 -24.56
C GLN A 354 -10.30 -7.25 -25.95
N ILE A 355 -8.98 -7.31 -26.09
CA ILE A 355 -8.34 -7.62 -27.36
C ILE A 355 -8.74 -9.06 -27.64
N SER A 356 -9.79 -9.22 -28.43
CA SER A 356 -10.33 -10.52 -28.78
C SER A 356 -9.38 -11.14 -29.79
N THR A 357 -8.61 -12.13 -29.36
CA THR A 357 -7.83 -12.96 -30.26
C THR A 357 -8.77 -13.80 -31.10
N SER A 358 -8.64 -13.77 -32.42
CA SER A 358 -9.37 -14.68 -33.30
C SER A 358 -8.50 -15.89 -33.65
N GLU A 359 -9.13 -17.07 -33.71
CA GLU A 359 -8.46 -18.32 -34.02
C GLU A 359 -9.03 -18.93 -35.29
N THR A 360 -8.16 -19.38 -36.20
CA THR A 360 -8.57 -20.02 -37.46
C THR A 360 -7.71 -21.23 -37.77
N THR A 361 -8.24 -22.18 -38.53
CA THR A 361 -7.51 -23.39 -38.96
C THR A 361 -7.29 -23.39 -40.46
N LYS A 362 -6.05 -23.57 -40.92
CA LYS A 362 -5.70 -23.64 -42.34
C LYS A 362 -4.60 -24.66 -42.62
N VAL A 363 -4.56 -25.18 -43.85
CA VAL A 363 -3.48 -26.04 -44.34
C VAL A 363 -2.32 -25.19 -44.85
N SER A 364 -2.63 -24.14 -45.61
CA SER A 364 -1.70 -23.11 -46.04
C SER A 364 -2.29 -21.72 -45.80
N PHE A 365 -1.41 -20.75 -45.56
CA PHE A 365 -1.80 -19.36 -45.35
C PHE A 365 -0.85 -18.42 -46.09
N THR A 366 -1.42 -17.51 -46.88
CA THR A 366 -0.69 -16.41 -47.53
C THR A 366 -0.70 -15.23 -46.58
N ILE A 367 0.48 -14.73 -46.25
CA ILE A 367 0.65 -13.63 -45.30
C ILE A 367 0.19 -12.32 -45.94
N PRO A 368 -0.85 -11.67 -45.39
CA PRO A 368 -1.33 -10.39 -45.90
C PRO A 368 -0.34 -9.26 -45.59
N ASP A 369 -0.53 -8.12 -46.27
CA ASP A 369 0.36 -6.97 -46.16
C ASP A 369 0.14 -6.11 -44.89
N ASP A 370 -0.55 -6.65 -43.88
CA ASP A 370 -0.94 -5.95 -42.66
C ASP A 370 -0.40 -6.62 -41.38
N GLY A 371 0.17 -5.82 -40.47
CA GLY A 371 0.66 -6.29 -39.17
C GLY A 371 1.97 -7.10 -39.22
N SER A 372 2.38 -7.62 -38.07
CA SER A 372 3.59 -8.45 -37.92
C SER A 372 3.21 -9.91 -37.71
N TRP A 373 3.67 -10.79 -38.59
CA TRP A 373 3.34 -12.22 -38.58
C TRP A 373 4.56 -13.08 -38.25
N PHE A 374 4.36 -14.10 -37.43
CA PHE A 374 5.43 -15.00 -37.00
C PHE A 374 4.98 -16.45 -37.07
N LEU A 375 5.86 -17.32 -37.55
CA LEU A 375 5.72 -18.77 -37.50
C LEU A 375 6.42 -19.31 -36.25
N PHE A 376 5.67 -20.03 -35.44
CA PHE A 376 6.18 -20.80 -34.30
C PHE A 376 6.23 -22.26 -34.70
N ASN A 377 7.38 -22.91 -34.53
CA ASN A 377 7.53 -24.35 -34.72
C ASN A 377 8.61 -24.89 -33.76
N ARG A 378 8.93 -26.19 -33.84
CA ARG A 378 9.95 -26.84 -33.01
C ARG A 378 11.36 -26.25 -33.16
N SER A 379 11.66 -25.61 -34.29
CA SER A 379 12.96 -24.99 -34.56
C SER A 379 13.04 -23.54 -34.06
N GLY A 380 11.96 -22.99 -33.51
CA GLY A 380 11.91 -21.65 -32.93
C GLY A 380 10.87 -20.75 -33.57
N VAL A 381 11.13 -19.45 -33.56
CA VAL A 381 10.23 -18.40 -34.05
C VAL A 381 10.86 -17.70 -35.24
N ILE A 382 10.11 -17.61 -36.35
CA ILE A 382 10.56 -16.97 -37.59
C ILE A 382 9.59 -15.87 -37.97
N SER A 383 10.10 -14.67 -38.25
CA SER A 383 9.30 -13.57 -38.81
C SER A 383 8.96 -13.86 -40.27
N LEU A 384 7.68 -13.69 -40.62
CA LEU A 384 7.15 -13.99 -41.95
C LEU A 384 7.04 -12.71 -42.79
N LYS A 385 7.32 -12.83 -44.09
CA LYS A 385 7.26 -11.71 -45.02
C LYS A 385 5.88 -11.61 -45.67
N ASN A 386 5.49 -10.39 -45.97
CA ASN A 386 4.31 -10.06 -46.77
C ASN A 386 4.30 -10.83 -48.10
N GLY A 387 3.15 -11.42 -48.44
CA GLY A 387 2.97 -12.26 -49.63
C GLY A 387 3.55 -13.68 -49.53
N GLN A 388 4.22 -14.05 -48.44
CA GLN A 388 4.77 -15.39 -48.26
C GLN A 388 3.65 -16.42 -48.06
N VAL A 389 3.72 -17.55 -48.76
CA VAL A 389 2.83 -18.69 -48.54
C VAL A 389 3.50 -19.67 -47.57
N VAL A 390 2.84 -19.95 -46.45
CA VAL A 390 3.35 -20.87 -45.42
C VAL A 390 2.43 -22.07 -45.29
N TYR A 391 3.01 -23.26 -45.35
CA TYR A 391 2.32 -24.53 -45.09
C TYR A 391 2.50 -24.92 -43.62
N LEU A 392 1.38 -25.20 -42.94
CA LEU A 392 1.38 -25.50 -41.51
C LEU A 392 1.52 -27.00 -41.27
N THR A 393 2.56 -27.39 -40.53
CA THR A 393 2.69 -28.73 -39.95
C THR A 393 1.90 -28.82 -38.63
N PRO A 394 1.58 -30.03 -38.13
CA PRO A 394 0.77 -30.22 -36.92
C PRO A 394 1.29 -29.51 -35.65
N GLU A 395 2.57 -29.18 -35.62
CA GLU A 395 3.26 -28.55 -34.49
C GLU A 395 3.66 -27.11 -34.77
N SER A 396 3.18 -26.56 -35.88
CA SER A 396 3.45 -25.19 -36.27
C SER A 396 2.20 -24.32 -36.12
N VAL A 397 2.38 -23.09 -35.68
CA VAL A 397 1.30 -22.11 -35.50
C VAL A 397 1.77 -20.76 -36.01
N ILE A 398 0.93 -20.06 -36.75
CA ILE A 398 1.20 -18.67 -37.14
C ILE A 398 0.48 -17.74 -36.16
N LYS A 399 1.17 -16.70 -35.70
CA LYS A 399 0.61 -15.67 -34.82
C LYS A 399 0.79 -14.29 -35.42
N ARG A 400 -0.24 -13.45 -35.30
CA ARG A 400 -0.21 -12.03 -35.69
C ARG A 400 -0.14 -11.15 -34.46
N TYR A 401 0.72 -10.15 -34.52
CA TYR A 401 0.80 -9.09 -33.53
C TYR A 401 0.50 -7.74 -34.18
N GLU A 402 -0.29 -6.93 -33.49
CA GLU A 402 -0.60 -5.55 -33.86
C GLU A 402 -0.32 -4.67 -32.65
N SER A 403 0.57 -3.68 -32.80
CA SER A 403 1.05 -2.84 -31.69
C SER A 403 1.51 -3.65 -30.47
N ASN A 404 2.20 -4.78 -30.71
CA ASN A 404 2.69 -5.76 -29.72
C ASN A 404 1.60 -6.58 -28.99
N TYR A 405 0.34 -6.49 -29.37
CA TYR A 405 -0.73 -7.35 -28.85
C TYR A 405 -1.03 -8.50 -29.81
N LEU A 406 -1.26 -9.69 -29.27
CA LEU A 406 -1.67 -10.86 -30.04
C LEU A 406 -3.12 -10.69 -30.50
N THR A 407 -3.36 -10.69 -31.81
CA THR A 407 -4.71 -10.49 -32.36
C THR A 407 -5.25 -11.70 -33.12
N HIS A 408 -4.38 -12.51 -33.74
CA HIS A 408 -4.80 -13.70 -34.51
C HIS A 408 -3.86 -14.88 -34.27
N ILE A 409 -4.43 -16.08 -34.25
CA ILE A 409 -3.72 -17.37 -34.23
C ILE A 409 -4.25 -18.25 -35.37
N ILE A 410 -3.33 -18.84 -36.14
CA ILE A 410 -3.66 -19.79 -37.20
C ILE A 410 -3.07 -21.15 -36.86
N HIS A 411 -3.96 -22.11 -36.65
CA HIS A 411 -3.65 -23.50 -36.35
C HIS A 411 -3.59 -24.36 -37.64
N PRO A 412 -2.79 -25.44 -37.62
CA PRO A 412 -2.79 -26.41 -38.70
C PRO A 412 -4.14 -27.13 -38.74
N CYS A 413 -4.70 -27.29 -39.92
CA CYS A 413 -5.86 -28.15 -40.09
C CYS A 413 -5.43 -29.60 -39.82
N ARG A 414 -6.07 -30.29 -38.87
CA ARG A 414 -5.84 -31.74 -38.69
C ARG A 414 -6.26 -32.43 -39.98
N GLN A 415 -5.30 -32.97 -40.72
CA GLN A 415 -5.62 -33.84 -41.84
C GLN A 415 -6.34 -35.06 -41.27
N LYS A 416 -7.49 -35.42 -41.86
CA LYS A 416 -8.18 -36.67 -41.50
C LYS A 416 -7.22 -37.82 -41.80
N GLU A 417 -6.96 -38.68 -40.82
CA GLU A 417 -6.21 -39.91 -41.05
C GLU A 417 -6.87 -40.67 -42.21
N LEU A 418 -6.06 -41.06 -43.19
CA LEU A 418 -6.51 -41.96 -44.26
C LEU A 418 -6.66 -43.35 -43.63
N VAL A 419 -7.77 -44.02 -43.90
CA VAL A 419 -8.10 -45.32 -43.31
C VAL A 419 -8.36 -46.33 -44.43
N ASN A 420 -7.91 -47.58 -44.23
CA ASN A 420 -8.17 -48.73 -45.10
C ASN A 420 -7.80 -48.47 -46.57
N GLU A 421 -8.76 -48.57 -47.50
CA GLU A 421 -8.52 -48.52 -48.95
C GLU A 421 -7.81 -47.24 -49.40
N LYS A 422 -8.16 -46.08 -48.83
CA LYS A 422 -7.51 -44.81 -49.19
C LYS A 422 -6.06 -44.75 -48.72
N LEU A 423 -5.75 -45.37 -47.59
CA LEU A 423 -4.38 -45.48 -47.09
C LEU A 423 -3.58 -46.46 -47.95
N LEU A 424 -4.18 -47.59 -48.32
CA LEU A 424 -3.55 -48.56 -49.22
C LEU A 424 -3.25 -47.95 -50.60
N ASP A 425 -4.22 -47.24 -51.19
CA ASP A 425 -4.05 -46.58 -52.49
C ASP A 425 -2.93 -45.52 -52.45
N ASP A 426 -2.86 -44.75 -51.37
CA ASP A 426 -1.81 -43.74 -51.17
C ASP A 426 -0.42 -44.39 -51.03
N ILE A 427 -0.30 -45.45 -50.23
CA ILE A 427 0.92 -46.26 -50.10
C ILE A 427 1.35 -46.81 -51.45
N LEU A 428 0.43 -47.38 -52.24
CA LEU A 428 0.75 -47.94 -53.55
C LEU A 428 1.09 -46.86 -54.58
N MET A 429 0.53 -45.66 -54.45
CA MET A 429 0.82 -44.53 -55.33
C MET A 429 2.24 -43.99 -55.09
N HIS A 430 2.63 -43.81 -53.83
CA HIS A 430 3.86 -43.11 -53.45
C HIS A 430 5.03 -44.03 -53.10
N CYS A 431 4.79 -45.26 -52.64
CA CYS A 431 5.84 -46.23 -52.34
C CYS A 431 5.84 -47.34 -53.40
N LYS A 432 6.97 -47.51 -54.12
CA LYS A 432 7.12 -48.53 -55.17
C LYS A 432 7.97 -49.73 -54.78
N ARG A 433 8.41 -49.80 -53.52
CA ARG A 433 9.28 -50.87 -53.02
C ARG A 433 8.47 -52.15 -52.79
N THR A 434 8.89 -53.23 -53.42
CA THR A 434 8.25 -54.55 -53.31
C THR A 434 9.22 -55.62 -52.83
N GLU A 435 8.69 -56.65 -52.19
CA GLU A 435 9.40 -57.83 -51.70
C GLU A 435 8.61 -59.12 -51.95
N ILE A 436 9.28 -60.27 -51.82
CA ILE A 436 8.65 -61.58 -52.04
C ILE A 436 7.58 -61.81 -50.98
N LEU A 437 6.40 -62.22 -51.42
CA LEU A 437 5.29 -62.54 -50.54
C LEU A 437 5.54 -63.88 -49.82
N ASP A 438 5.58 -63.85 -48.49
CA ASP A 438 5.65 -65.03 -47.63
C ASP A 438 4.38 -65.10 -46.77
N PHE A 439 3.51 -66.05 -47.10
CA PHE A 439 2.21 -66.22 -46.44
C PHE A 439 2.32 -66.58 -44.97
N ASN A 440 3.42 -67.23 -44.55
CA ASN A 440 3.61 -67.64 -43.17
C ASN A 440 3.58 -66.45 -42.20
N GLN A 441 3.90 -65.25 -42.70
CA GLN A 441 3.97 -64.02 -41.91
C GLN A 441 2.59 -63.44 -41.59
N PHE A 442 1.53 -63.89 -42.27
CA PHE A 442 0.16 -63.41 -42.07
C PHE A 442 -0.77 -64.44 -41.44
N MET A 443 -0.34 -65.70 -41.32
CA MET A 443 -1.18 -66.83 -40.85
C MET A 443 -1.76 -66.66 -39.44
N LEU A 444 -1.14 -65.83 -38.59
CA LEU A 444 -1.56 -65.58 -37.21
C LEU A 444 -2.27 -64.23 -37.03
N LEU A 445 -2.40 -63.43 -38.09
CA LEU A 445 -3.00 -62.10 -38.04
C LEU A 445 -4.50 -62.16 -38.35
N ALA A 446 -5.31 -61.43 -37.57
CA ALA A 446 -6.70 -61.18 -37.92
C ALA A 446 -6.77 -60.07 -38.98
N LEU A 447 -6.81 -60.44 -40.25
CA LEU A 447 -6.76 -59.51 -41.37
C LEU A 447 -8.11 -58.80 -41.59
N GLY A 448 -8.07 -57.48 -41.77
CA GLY A 448 -9.21 -56.71 -42.27
C GLY A 448 -9.52 -57.02 -43.74
N ASN A 449 -10.72 -56.64 -44.20
CA ASN A 449 -11.15 -56.91 -45.58
C ASN A 449 -10.19 -56.32 -46.62
N THR A 450 -9.69 -55.11 -46.39
CA THR A 450 -8.77 -54.42 -47.31
C THR A 450 -7.40 -55.12 -47.36
N ALA A 451 -6.84 -55.48 -46.20
CA ALA A 451 -5.61 -56.25 -46.11
C ALA A 451 -5.72 -57.63 -46.79
N SER A 452 -6.82 -58.35 -46.56
CA SER A 452 -7.07 -59.66 -47.17
C SER A 452 -7.13 -59.57 -48.69
N GLN A 453 -7.94 -58.64 -49.22
CA GLN A 453 -8.07 -58.45 -50.67
C GLN A 453 -6.75 -58.03 -51.33
N TYR A 454 -5.92 -57.26 -50.64
CA TYR A 454 -4.61 -56.86 -51.14
C TYR A 454 -3.62 -58.03 -51.17
N ILE A 455 -3.56 -58.83 -50.10
CA ILE A 455 -2.72 -60.04 -50.05
C ILE A 455 -3.16 -61.04 -51.14
N ASP A 456 -4.47 -61.20 -51.35
CA ASP A 456 -5.00 -62.06 -52.42
C ASP A 456 -4.56 -61.57 -53.80
N LYS A 457 -4.56 -60.25 -54.06
CA LYS A 457 -4.02 -59.68 -55.30
C LYS A 457 -2.51 -59.91 -55.44
N CYS A 458 -1.76 -59.81 -54.34
CA CYS A 458 -0.32 -60.08 -54.31
C CYS A 458 0.02 -61.57 -54.49
N SER A 459 -0.91 -62.48 -54.20
CA SER A 459 -0.72 -63.92 -54.43
C SER A 459 -0.53 -64.27 -55.91
N VAL A 460 -1.16 -63.49 -56.80
CA VAL A 460 -1.04 -63.64 -58.25
C VAL A 460 0.32 -63.18 -58.77
N SER A 461 0.88 -62.10 -58.20
CA SER A 461 2.18 -61.55 -58.65
C SER A 461 3.37 -62.17 -57.92
N GLY A 462 3.17 -62.75 -56.73
CA GLY A 462 4.23 -63.25 -55.85
C GLY A 462 4.99 -62.15 -55.08
N TYR A 463 4.57 -60.88 -55.23
CA TYR A 463 5.23 -59.73 -54.62
C TYR A 463 4.25 -58.84 -53.87
N ILE A 464 4.69 -58.32 -52.73
CA ILE A 464 3.95 -57.39 -51.87
C ILE A 464 4.73 -56.09 -51.70
N ASN A 465 4.04 -54.96 -51.59
CA ASN A 465 4.69 -53.69 -51.24
C ASN A 465 5.20 -53.75 -49.80
N SER A 466 6.48 -53.44 -49.59
CA SER A 466 7.14 -53.55 -48.28
C SER A 466 6.45 -52.68 -47.21
N VAL A 467 5.96 -51.49 -47.60
CA VAL A 467 5.28 -50.57 -46.68
C VAL A 467 3.86 -51.06 -46.41
N ALA A 468 3.11 -51.48 -47.43
CA ALA A 468 1.77 -52.04 -47.23
C ALA A 468 1.81 -53.28 -46.32
N LYS A 469 2.82 -54.15 -46.49
CA LYS A 469 3.05 -55.28 -45.60
C LYS A 469 3.25 -54.85 -44.15
N GLN A 470 4.11 -53.86 -43.89
CA GLN A 470 4.36 -53.38 -42.54
C GLN A 470 3.06 -52.88 -41.88
N PHE A 471 2.26 -52.10 -42.62
CA PHE A 471 0.98 -51.60 -42.12
C PHE A 471 -0.03 -52.72 -41.86
N ILE A 472 -0.05 -53.78 -42.66
CA ILE A 472 -0.87 -54.97 -42.40
C ILE A 472 -0.39 -55.70 -41.13
N MET A 473 0.92 -55.84 -40.94
CA MET A 473 1.48 -56.48 -39.75
C MET A 473 1.23 -55.68 -38.47
N GLU A 474 1.19 -54.36 -38.57
CA GLU A 474 0.88 -53.44 -37.45
C GLU A 474 -0.63 -53.29 -37.20
N GLY A 475 -1.49 -53.91 -38.01
CA GLY A 475 -2.95 -53.85 -37.88
C GLY A 475 -3.55 -52.48 -38.26
N LEU A 476 -2.85 -51.72 -39.09
CA LEU A 476 -3.24 -50.37 -39.53
C LEU A 476 -4.00 -50.36 -40.88
N LEU A 477 -4.20 -51.53 -41.50
CA LEU A 477 -4.83 -51.74 -42.81
C LEU A 477 -5.93 -52.81 -42.81
#